data_AF-A0A9C7UN43-F1
#
_entry.id   AF-A0A9C7UN43-F1
#
_cell.length_a   1.000
_cell.length_b   1.000
_cell.length_c   1.000
_cell.angle_alpha   90.00
_cell.angle_beta   90.00
_cell.angle_gamma   90.00
#
_symmetry.space_group_name_H-M   'P 1'
#
loop_
_entity.id
_entity.type
_entity.pdbx_description
1 polymer ?
#
loop_
_entity_poly.entity_id
_entity_poly.type
_entity_poly.pdbx_seq_one_letter_code
_entity_poly.pdbx_strand_id
1 'polypeptide(L)'
;MKPKLGFSMTLAIPFRICTPQFISYKCKPLSVVPFQNIPGLKRRTFHKGSTSCSAKQMDQVSKVGKKRNGDLLRGKVFVVGDNIDTDQIIPAEYLTLVPSVPEEYEKLGSYALVGLPEKQYPIRFVEKDQLHTTYTIIVAGNNFGCGSSREHAPIALGAAGAVAVVAKSYARIFFRNCSATGELYPWESKEYLVNHFRTGEEAEIDFGRNVIRNLSSKKEFELEPLGDVLPVVDAGGLFEYARKSGMIPKQS
;
A
#
# COMPACT_ATOMS: atom_id res chain seq x y z
N MET A 1 -50.57 -54.26 16.39
CA MET A 1 -49.30 -54.86 15.92
C MET A 1 -48.13 -54.00 16.40
N LYS A 2 -47.21 -54.57 17.18
CA LYS A 2 -45.81 -54.09 17.45
C LYS A 2 -44.94 -54.40 16.19
N PRO A 3 -43.61 -54.08 16.10
CA PRO A 3 -42.62 -53.47 17.03
C PRO A 3 -41.80 -52.28 16.43
N LYS A 4 -41.14 -51.40 17.20
CA LYS A 4 -39.76 -51.38 17.81
C LYS A 4 -38.55 -51.51 16.84
N LEU A 5 -37.46 -50.79 17.22
CA LEU A 5 -36.03 -50.78 16.82
C LEU A 5 -35.65 -49.44 16.13
N GLY A 6 -34.79 -48.54 16.64
CA GLY A 6 -33.78 -48.62 17.70
C GLY A 6 -32.46 -49.13 17.14
N PHE A 7 -31.53 -48.24 16.74
CA PHE A 7 -30.09 -48.52 16.76
C PHE A 7 -29.26 -47.23 16.84
N SER A 8 -28.49 -47.17 17.92
CA SER A 8 -27.35 -46.30 18.17
C SER A 8 -26.13 -46.87 17.46
N MET A 9 -25.28 -46.03 16.86
CA MET A 9 -23.87 -46.35 16.71
C MET A 9 -23.03 -45.06 16.69
N THR A 10 -22.51 -44.75 17.87
CA THR A 10 -21.28 -43.99 18.06
C THR A 10 -20.14 -44.75 17.39
N LEU A 11 -19.36 -44.10 16.52
CA LEU A 11 -18.03 -44.60 16.17
C LEU A 11 -17.01 -43.46 16.20
N ALA A 12 -15.99 -43.69 17.00
CA ALA A 12 -14.87 -42.81 17.27
C ALA A 12 -13.88 -42.76 16.11
N ILE A 13 -13.46 -41.52 15.77
CA ILE A 13 -12.11 -41.01 15.46
C ILE A 13 -11.01 -42.06 15.19
N PRO A 14 -10.19 -41.87 14.13
CA PRO A 14 -8.83 -41.38 14.40
C PRO A 14 -8.46 -40.14 13.60
N PHE A 15 -8.06 -39.10 14.34
CA PHE A 15 -7.28 -37.96 13.89
C PHE A 15 -6.00 -38.48 13.25
N ARG A 16 -5.83 -38.24 11.94
CA ARG A 16 -4.54 -38.46 11.27
C ARG A 16 -3.76 -37.16 11.38
N ILE A 17 -2.91 -37.10 12.39
CA ILE A 17 -1.90 -36.07 12.59
C ILE A 17 -0.91 -36.18 11.42
N CYS A 18 -0.96 -35.22 10.50
CA CYS A 18 0.09 -35.04 9.50
C CYS A 18 1.28 -34.36 10.20
N THR A 19 2.29 -35.15 10.54
CA THR A 19 3.60 -34.67 10.96
C THR A 19 4.29 -33.94 9.80
N PRO A 20 4.86 -32.74 9.99
CA PRO A 20 5.69 -32.10 8.98
C PRO A 20 7.03 -32.82 8.91
N GLN A 21 7.34 -33.42 7.76
CA GLN A 21 8.70 -33.87 7.45
C GLN A 21 9.59 -32.63 7.28
N PHE A 22 10.50 -32.43 8.22
CA PHE A 22 11.61 -31.49 8.12
C PHE A 22 12.54 -31.95 6.99
N ILE A 23 12.48 -31.26 5.84
CA ILE A 23 13.50 -31.37 4.80
C ILE A 23 14.64 -30.43 5.19
N SER A 24 15.70 -31.02 5.76
CA SER A 24 16.96 -30.35 6.04
C SER A 24 17.72 -30.08 4.75
N TYR A 25 17.59 -28.89 4.16
CA TYR A 25 18.49 -28.43 3.10
C TYR A 25 19.84 -28.04 3.72
N LYS A 26 20.85 -28.90 3.56
CA LYS A 26 22.25 -28.54 3.80
C LYS A 26 22.71 -27.60 2.68
N CYS A 27 22.75 -26.29 2.94
CA CYS A 27 23.51 -25.36 2.10
C CYS A 27 25.01 -25.71 2.20
N LYS A 28 25.60 -26.17 1.09
CA LYS A 28 27.06 -26.21 0.94
C LYS A 28 27.58 -24.77 0.84
N PRO A 29 28.65 -24.41 1.56
CA PRO A 29 29.27 -23.10 1.39
C PRO A 29 29.91 -23.01 0.00
N LEU A 30 29.53 -21.99 -0.76
CA LEU A 30 30.27 -21.57 -1.95
C LEU A 30 31.63 -21.04 -1.51
N SER A 31 32.68 -21.65 -2.03
CA SER A 31 34.06 -21.20 -1.86
C SER A 31 34.24 -19.81 -2.47
N VAL A 32 34.60 -18.85 -1.63
CA VAL A 32 35.03 -17.51 -2.05
C VAL A 32 36.40 -17.66 -2.72
N VAL A 33 36.46 -17.51 -4.04
CA VAL A 33 37.73 -17.37 -4.75
C VAL A 33 38.26 -15.94 -4.53
N PRO A 34 39.51 -15.76 -4.08
CA PRO A 34 40.07 -14.43 -3.86
C PRO A 34 40.32 -13.74 -5.20
N PHE A 35 39.82 -12.50 -5.31
CA PHE A 35 40.06 -11.63 -6.45
C PHE A 35 41.54 -11.27 -6.49
N GLN A 36 42.28 -11.88 -7.42
CA GLN A 36 43.69 -11.57 -7.64
C GLN A 36 43.85 -10.19 -8.29
N ASN A 37 44.88 -9.48 -7.81
CA ASN A 37 45.32 -8.16 -8.23
C ASN A 37 45.41 -8.01 -9.75
N ILE A 38 44.67 -7.05 -10.31
CA ILE A 38 44.90 -6.51 -11.65
C ILE A 38 45.82 -5.29 -11.51
N PRO A 39 47.06 -5.32 -12.04
CA PRO A 39 47.96 -4.18 -12.01
C PRO A 39 47.57 -3.17 -13.09
N GLY A 40 47.31 -1.90 -12.73
CA GLY A 40 47.13 -0.86 -13.76
C GLY A 40 46.30 0.39 -13.45
N LEU A 41 45.78 0.60 -12.23
CA LEU A 41 44.99 1.81 -11.94
C LEU A 41 45.68 2.72 -10.92
N LYS A 42 46.23 3.84 -11.42
CA LYS A 42 46.86 4.90 -10.62
C LYS A 42 45.84 5.51 -9.65
N ARG A 43 46.15 5.44 -8.34
CA ARG A 43 45.42 6.15 -7.28
C ARG A 43 45.58 7.66 -7.48
N ARG A 44 44.49 8.38 -7.72
CA ARG A 44 44.48 9.86 -7.62
C ARG A 44 44.29 10.24 -6.16
N THR A 45 45.25 10.99 -5.63
CA THR A 45 45.21 11.66 -4.33
C THR A 45 44.24 12.83 -4.40
N PHE A 46 43.19 12.83 -3.58
CA PHE A 46 42.32 14.01 -3.39
C PHE A 46 42.84 14.86 -2.22
N HIS A 47 43.07 16.13 -2.51
CA HIS A 47 43.44 17.16 -1.53
C HIS A 47 42.30 17.41 -0.55
N LYS A 48 42.64 17.54 0.74
CA LYS A 48 41.75 18.00 1.81
C LYS A 48 41.47 19.49 1.62
N GLY A 49 40.25 19.82 1.21
CA GLY A 49 39.66 21.16 1.33
C GLY A 49 38.73 21.19 2.52
N SER A 50 39.10 21.96 3.53
CA SER A 50 38.29 22.28 4.70
C SER A 50 37.21 23.31 4.35
N THR A 51 35.94 22.94 4.53
CA THR A 51 34.88 23.91 4.80
C THR A 51 33.79 23.24 5.63
N SER A 52 33.54 23.84 6.78
CA SER A 52 32.49 23.54 7.73
C SER A 52 31.10 23.75 7.12
N CYS A 53 30.21 22.78 7.26
CA CYS A 53 28.80 23.01 7.58
C CYS A 53 28.20 21.69 8.05
N SER A 54 27.67 21.68 9.27
CA SER A 54 26.94 20.52 9.83
C SER A 54 25.70 20.26 8.98
N ALA A 55 25.81 19.36 8.01
CA ALA A 55 24.67 18.88 7.24
C ALA A 55 23.80 18.02 8.17
N LYS A 56 22.68 18.61 8.58
CA LYS A 56 21.61 17.96 9.33
C LYS A 56 21.27 16.62 8.67
N GLN A 57 21.25 15.58 9.49
CA GLN A 57 20.74 14.25 9.15
C GLN A 57 19.31 14.41 8.61
N MET A 58 19.13 14.22 7.30
CA MET A 58 17.82 14.35 6.66
C MET A 58 16.99 13.10 6.98
N ASP A 59 15.93 13.28 7.78
CA ASP A 59 14.92 12.25 7.98
C ASP A 59 14.23 11.92 6.65
N GLN A 60 14.51 10.73 6.13
CA GLN A 60 13.89 10.19 4.92
C GLN A 60 12.43 9.79 5.23
N VAL A 61 11.53 10.73 5.52
CA VAL A 61 10.08 10.46 5.60
C VAL A 61 9.57 10.02 4.22
N SER A 62 8.59 9.10 4.19
CA SER A 62 8.03 8.56 2.95
C SER A 62 7.47 9.63 2.02
N LYS A 63 7.38 9.32 0.71
CA LYS A 63 6.73 10.24 -0.26
C LYS A 63 5.30 10.56 0.16
N VAL A 64 4.59 9.61 0.75
CA VAL A 64 3.19 9.74 1.20
C VAL A 64 3.07 10.53 2.51
N GLY A 65 3.92 10.23 3.51
CA GLY A 65 3.97 10.97 4.77
C GLY A 65 4.40 12.43 4.60
N LYS A 66 5.20 12.73 3.58
CA LYS A 66 5.54 14.11 3.20
C LYS A 66 4.38 14.88 2.54
N LYS A 67 3.32 14.20 2.06
CA LYS A 67 2.18 14.83 1.40
C LYS A 67 1.12 15.35 2.39
N ARG A 68 1.20 15.04 3.69
CA ARG A 68 0.34 15.62 4.74
C ARG A 68 0.99 16.82 5.43
N ASN A 69 0.21 17.88 5.69
CA ASN A 69 0.66 19.08 6.37
C ASN A 69 0.52 18.90 7.89
N GLY A 70 1.51 18.24 8.50
CA GLY A 70 1.39 17.75 9.87
C GLY A 70 0.37 16.62 9.94
N ASP A 71 -0.63 16.77 10.80
CA ASP A 71 -1.70 15.77 10.98
C ASP A 71 -2.90 15.97 10.07
N LEU A 72 -2.83 16.91 9.12
CA LEU A 72 -3.92 17.18 8.18
C LEU A 72 -3.54 16.77 6.76
N LEU A 73 -4.41 16.00 6.12
CA LEU A 73 -4.36 15.72 4.69
C LEU A 73 -5.60 16.31 4.03
N ARG A 74 -5.40 17.25 3.10
CA ARG A 74 -6.49 17.88 2.36
C ARG A 74 -6.34 17.63 0.87
N GLY A 75 -7.46 17.41 0.20
CA GLY A 75 -7.52 17.43 -1.27
C GLY A 75 -8.84 16.95 -1.82
N LYS A 76 -8.91 16.89 -3.16
CA LYS A 76 -10.11 16.41 -3.86
C LYS A 76 -10.31 14.92 -3.66
N VAL A 77 -11.58 14.52 -3.58
CA VAL A 77 -11.98 13.12 -3.47
C VAL A 77 -12.33 12.52 -4.83
N PHE A 78 -11.96 11.27 -5.03
CA PHE A 78 -12.52 10.41 -6.07
C PHE A 78 -13.39 9.34 -5.42
N VAL A 79 -14.67 9.25 -5.80
CA VAL A 79 -15.64 8.37 -5.15
C VAL A 79 -15.89 7.12 -5.99
N VAL A 80 -15.72 5.95 -5.37
CA VAL A 80 -15.99 4.63 -5.95
C VAL A 80 -16.89 3.79 -5.05
N GLY A 81 -17.54 2.78 -5.63
CA GLY A 81 -18.54 1.97 -4.95
C GLY A 81 -17.95 0.79 -4.17
N ASP A 82 -18.77 -0.25 -4.00
CA ASP A 82 -18.37 -1.52 -3.40
C ASP A 82 -17.57 -2.40 -4.37
N ASN A 83 -16.78 -3.32 -3.80
CA ASN A 83 -16.11 -4.40 -4.51
C ASN A 83 -15.24 -3.95 -5.67
N ILE A 84 -14.55 -2.82 -5.52
CA ILE A 84 -13.54 -2.39 -6.49
C ILE A 84 -12.37 -3.37 -6.41
N ASP A 85 -12.23 -4.22 -7.43
CA ASP A 85 -11.21 -5.26 -7.46
C ASP A 85 -9.87 -4.74 -8.00
N THR A 86 -8.83 -5.57 -7.87
CA THR A 86 -7.48 -5.20 -8.32
C THR A 86 -7.35 -5.06 -9.84
N ASP A 87 -8.21 -5.69 -10.65
CA ASP A 87 -8.22 -5.51 -12.10
C ASP A 87 -8.82 -4.15 -12.48
N GLN A 88 -9.83 -3.70 -11.74
CA GLN A 88 -10.39 -2.35 -11.87
C GLN A 88 -9.39 -1.27 -11.45
N ILE A 89 -8.59 -1.53 -10.41
CA ILE A 89 -7.50 -0.63 -9.98
C ILE A 89 -6.36 -0.62 -10.99
N ILE A 90 -5.88 -1.79 -11.42
CA ILE A 90 -4.79 -1.92 -12.39
C ILE A 90 -4.93 -3.23 -13.19
N PRO A 91 -5.32 -3.17 -14.47
CA PRO A 91 -5.45 -4.35 -15.31
C PRO A 91 -4.14 -5.13 -15.47
N ALA A 92 -4.26 -6.45 -15.68
CA ALA A 92 -3.12 -7.37 -15.73
C ALA A 92 -2.07 -7.03 -16.81
N GLU A 93 -2.49 -6.41 -17.91
CA GLU A 93 -1.62 -6.01 -19.03
C GLU A 93 -0.54 -4.99 -18.64
N TYR A 94 -0.77 -4.20 -17.59
CA TYR A 94 0.16 -3.18 -17.11
C TYR A 94 1.13 -3.68 -16.02
N LEU A 95 1.02 -4.95 -15.61
CA LEU A 95 1.90 -5.55 -14.59
C LEU A 95 3.31 -5.86 -15.10
N THR A 96 3.59 -5.54 -16.36
CA THR A 96 4.93 -5.60 -16.95
C THR A 96 5.81 -4.40 -16.56
N LEU A 97 5.19 -3.30 -16.09
CA LEU A 97 5.90 -2.14 -15.57
C LEU A 97 6.53 -2.44 -14.21
N VAL A 98 7.77 -2.04 -14.03
CA VAL A 98 8.61 -2.32 -12.86
C VAL A 98 8.61 -1.11 -11.92
N PRO A 99 7.99 -1.19 -10.73
CA PRO A 99 7.89 -0.06 -9.80
C PRO A 99 9.21 0.51 -9.29
N SER A 100 10.31 -0.24 -9.38
CA SER A 100 11.64 0.23 -8.97
C SER A 100 12.31 1.15 -9.99
N VAL A 101 11.80 1.20 -11.23
CA VAL A 101 12.29 2.10 -12.28
C VAL A 101 11.44 3.39 -12.22
N PRO A 102 12.04 4.57 -11.98
CA PRO A 102 11.26 5.81 -11.75
C PRO A 102 10.28 6.17 -12.87
N GLU A 103 10.71 6.02 -14.12
CA GLU A 103 9.89 6.33 -15.31
C GLU A 103 8.70 5.36 -15.43
N GLU A 104 8.92 4.08 -15.16
CA GLU A 104 7.87 3.07 -15.18
C GLU A 104 6.91 3.20 -13.99
N TYR A 105 7.41 3.63 -12.84
CA TYR A 105 6.60 3.97 -11.67
C TYR A 105 5.62 5.10 -11.99
N GLU A 106 6.09 6.21 -12.56
CA GLU A 106 5.20 7.31 -12.98
C GLU A 106 4.21 6.84 -14.04
N LYS A 107 4.67 6.00 -14.98
CA LYS A 107 3.81 5.44 -16.01
C LYS A 107 2.73 4.52 -15.43
N LEU A 108 3.04 3.74 -14.41
CA LEU A 108 2.09 2.89 -13.69
C LEU A 108 0.97 3.73 -13.05
N GLY A 109 1.33 4.92 -12.53
CA GLY A 109 0.38 5.91 -12.03
C GLY A 109 -0.67 6.31 -13.07
N SER A 110 -0.27 6.48 -14.33
CA SER A 110 -1.19 6.84 -15.42
C SER A 110 -2.30 5.82 -15.70
N TYR A 111 -2.14 4.58 -15.23
CA TYR A 111 -3.09 3.47 -15.41
C TYR A 111 -3.95 3.20 -14.16
N ALA A 112 -3.80 4.00 -13.10
CA ALA A 112 -4.59 3.86 -11.89
C ALA A 112 -6.10 4.01 -12.16
N LEU A 113 -6.88 3.03 -11.71
CA LEU A 113 -8.35 2.94 -11.86
C LEU A 113 -8.86 2.93 -13.32
N VAL A 114 -7.99 2.59 -14.29
CA VAL A 114 -8.38 2.55 -15.72
C VAL A 114 -9.35 1.42 -16.05
N GLY A 115 -9.41 0.37 -15.21
CA GLY A 115 -10.32 -0.76 -15.38
C GLY A 115 -11.75 -0.49 -14.88
N LEU A 116 -12.03 0.70 -14.32
CA LEU A 116 -13.39 1.07 -13.93
C LEU A 116 -14.32 1.16 -15.16
N PRO A 117 -15.56 0.66 -15.05
CA PRO A 117 -16.51 0.74 -16.15
C PRO A 117 -16.95 2.19 -16.40
N GLU A 118 -16.64 2.73 -17.59
CA GLU A 118 -16.89 4.13 -17.95
C GLU A 118 -18.36 4.56 -17.81
N LYS A 119 -19.30 3.64 -18.03
CA LYS A 119 -20.73 3.90 -17.86
C LYS A 119 -21.11 4.24 -16.41
N GLN A 120 -20.42 3.67 -15.44
CA GLN A 120 -20.66 3.89 -14.02
C GLN A 120 -19.78 5.00 -13.46
N TYR A 121 -18.57 5.16 -14.02
CA TYR A 121 -17.58 6.14 -13.61
C TYR A 121 -17.17 7.01 -14.81
N PRO A 122 -17.99 8.01 -15.18
CA PRO A 122 -17.73 8.85 -16.36
C PRO A 122 -16.55 9.82 -16.16
N ILE A 123 -16.22 10.13 -14.90
CA ILE A 123 -15.04 10.94 -14.54
C ILE A 123 -13.87 9.99 -14.35
N ARG A 124 -12.77 10.23 -15.06
CA ARG A 124 -11.56 9.43 -14.93
C ARG A 124 -10.79 9.83 -13.67
N PHE A 125 -10.17 8.85 -13.03
CA PHE A 125 -9.29 9.11 -11.89
C PHE A 125 -8.01 9.82 -12.34
N VAL A 126 -7.38 9.32 -13.41
CA VAL A 126 -6.30 10.01 -14.13
C VAL A 126 -6.81 10.39 -15.50
N GLU A 127 -6.74 11.68 -15.83
CA GLU A 127 -7.15 12.18 -17.13
C GLU A 127 -6.28 11.62 -18.26
N LYS A 128 -6.84 11.58 -19.47
CA LYS A 128 -6.11 11.08 -20.63
C LYS A 128 -4.82 11.88 -20.83
N ASP A 129 -3.73 11.16 -21.15
CA ASP A 129 -2.40 11.73 -21.39
C ASP A 129 -1.77 12.44 -20.18
N GLN A 130 -2.31 12.23 -18.97
CA GLN A 130 -1.72 12.65 -17.71
C GLN A 130 -1.06 11.47 -16.99
N LEU A 131 -0.04 11.76 -16.19
CA LEU A 131 0.62 10.76 -15.33
C LEU A 131 0.06 10.77 -13.91
N HIS A 132 -0.51 11.90 -13.49
CA HIS A 132 -0.96 12.12 -12.12
C HIS A 132 -2.43 12.51 -12.07
N THR A 133 -3.09 12.11 -10.99
CA THR A 133 -4.43 12.52 -10.64
C THR A 133 -4.44 13.87 -9.90
N THR A 134 -5.57 14.55 -9.95
CA THR A 134 -5.86 15.70 -9.06
C THR A 134 -6.54 15.27 -7.75
N TYR A 135 -6.92 14.00 -7.63
CA TYR A 135 -7.62 13.44 -6.48
C TYR A 135 -6.64 12.87 -5.46
N THR A 136 -6.48 13.57 -4.35
CA THR A 136 -5.56 13.18 -3.26
C THR A 136 -6.14 12.05 -2.41
N ILE A 137 -7.47 11.98 -2.30
CA ILE A 137 -8.19 11.05 -1.44
C ILE A 137 -9.14 10.21 -2.29
N ILE A 138 -9.22 8.91 -2.05
CA ILE A 138 -10.24 8.03 -2.64
C ILE A 138 -11.25 7.68 -1.55
N VAL A 139 -12.54 7.85 -1.82
CA VAL A 139 -13.61 7.36 -0.95
C VAL A 139 -14.23 6.13 -1.60
N ALA A 140 -14.30 5.02 -0.87
CA ALA A 140 -14.76 3.74 -1.38
C ALA A 140 -15.81 3.08 -0.50
N GLY A 141 -16.55 2.13 -1.08
CA GLY A 141 -17.50 1.29 -0.36
C GLY A 141 -16.84 0.14 0.39
N ASN A 142 -17.54 -0.99 0.43
CA ASN A 142 -17.09 -2.22 1.06
C ASN A 142 -16.08 -2.96 0.17
N ASN A 143 -15.21 -3.74 0.83
CA ASN A 143 -14.33 -4.71 0.20
C ASN A 143 -13.44 -4.11 -0.92
N PHE A 144 -12.87 -2.93 -0.67
CA PHE A 144 -11.98 -2.27 -1.62
C PHE A 144 -10.67 -3.05 -1.81
N GLY A 145 -10.21 -3.16 -3.05
CA GLY A 145 -8.99 -3.87 -3.43
C GLY A 145 -9.15 -5.40 -3.43
N CYS A 146 -10.36 -5.90 -3.62
CA CYS A 146 -10.63 -7.34 -3.64
C CYS A 146 -10.06 -8.04 -4.88
N GLY A 147 -10.09 -9.37 -4.89
CA GLY A 147 -9.54 -10.17 -5.97
C GLY A 147 -8.09 -10.60 -5.74
N SER A 148 -7.27 -10.49 -6.79
CA SER A 148 -5.94 -11.09 -6.84
C SER A 148 -4.89 -10.34 -5.99
N SER A 149 -3.84 -11.05 -5.55
CA SER A 149 -2.74 -10.44 -4.78
C SER A 149 -1.84 -9.59 -5.68
N ARG A 150 -2.22 -8.34 -5.95
CA ARG A 150 -1.44 -7.39 -6.75
C ARG A 150 -0.88 -6.27 -5.88
N GLU A 151 0.43 -6.29 -5.64
CA GLU A 151 1.13 -5.15 -5.01
C GLU A 151 1.13 -3.91 -5.91
N HIS A 152 1.03 -4.10 -7.23
CA HIS A 152 0.89 -3.00 -8.19
C HIS A 152 -0.34 -2.14 -7.95
N ALA A 153 -1.41 -2.66 -7.34
CA ALA A 153 -2.65 -1.92 -7.13
C ALA A 153 -2.46 -0.69 -6.21
N PRO A 154 -1.96 -0.83 -4.97
CA PRO A 154 -1.66 0.35 -4.14
C PRO A 154 -0.54 1.21 -4.72
N ILE A 155 0.45 0.63 -5.40
CA ILE A 155 1.55 1.38 -6.04
C ILE A 155 1.02 2.28 -7.16
N ALA A 156 0.14 1.78 -8.04
CA ALA A 156 -0.44 2.58 -9.11
C ALA A 156 -1.20 3.79 -8.54
N LEU A 157 -2.00 3.59 -7.49
CA LEU A 157 -2.73 4.67 -6.83
C LEU A 157 -1.78 5.72 -6.19
N GLY A 158 -0.76 5.27 -5.47
CA GLY A 158 0.25 6.17 -4.86
C GLY A 158 1.08 6.92 -5.89
N ALA A 159 1.48 6.23 -6.97
CA ALA A 159 2.18 6.78 -8.12
C ALA A 159 1.36 7.83 -8.87
N ALA A 160 0.05 7.59 -9.05
CA ALA A 160 -0.86 8.56 -9.62
C ALA A 160 -0.96 9.83 -8.76
N GLY A 161 -0.65 9.75 -7.47
CA GLY A 161 -0.63 10.91 -6.57
C GLY A 161 -1.64 10.85 -5.43
N ALA A 162 -2.49 9.83 -5.37
CA ALA A 162 -3.32 9.59 -4.19
C ALA A 162 -2.44 9.34 -2.94
N VAL A 163 -3.00 9.65 -1.79
CA VAL A 163 -2.30 9.62 -0.50
C VAL A 163 -3.07 8.76 0.49
N ALA A 164 -4.40 8.81 0.44
CA ALA A 164 -5.26 8.03 1.29
C ALA A 164 -6.40 7.41 0.49
N VAL A 165 -6.78 6.21 0.91
CA VAL A 165 -8.07 5.62 0.58
C VAL A 165 -8.86 5.58 1.88
N VAL A 166 -10.13 5.96 1.83
CA VAL A 166 -11.08 5.85 2.93
C VAL A 166 -12.21 4.95 2.47
N ALA A 167 -12.20 3.70 2.91
CA ALA A 167 -13.19 2.70 2.53
C ALA A 167 -14.11 2.33 3.69
N LYS A 168 -15.26 1.70 3.43
CA LYS A 168 -16.06 1.08 4.49
C LYS A 168 -15.40 -0.18 5.03
N SER A 169 -14.71 -0.93 4.16
CA SER A 169 -13.88 -2.10 4.50
C SER A 169 -12.90 -2.43 3.37
N TYR A 170 -11.83 -3.14 3.70
CA TYR A 170 -10.83 -3.59 2.72
C TYR A 170 -10.79 -5.09 2.53
N ALA A 171 -10.34 -5.50 1.34
CA ALA A 171 -9.78 -6.83 1.17
C ALA A 171 -8.45 -6.93 1.94
N ARG A 172 -8.32 -7.97 2.76
CA ARG A 172 -7.16 -8.17 3.66
C ARG A 172 -5.80 -8.07 2.96
N ILE A 173 -5.71 -8.61 1.74
CA ILE A 173 -4.47 -8.61 0.96
C ILE A 173 -4.08 -7.19 0.53
N PHE A 174 -5.05 -6.41 0.03
CA PHE A 174 -4.82 -5.04 -0.38
C PHE A 174 -4.36 -4.17 0.80
N PHE A 175 -5.04 -4.26 1.95
CA PHE A 175 -4.67 -3.54 3.17
C PHE A 175 -3.22 -3.83 3.61
N ARG A 176 -2.83 -5.12 3.60
CA ARG A 176 -1.45 -5.53 3.89
C ARG A 176 -0.46 -4.92 2.90
N ASN A 177 -0.80 -4.91 1.61
CA ASN A 177 0.08 -4.35 0.57
C ASN A 177 0.26 -2.83 0.75
N CYS A 178 -0.77 -2.08 1.13
CA CYS A 178 -0.63 -0.66 1.50
C CYS A 178 0.39 -0.46 2.63
N SER A 179 0.35 -1.31 3.66
CA SER A 179 1.31 -1.27 4.77
C SER A 179 2.73 -1.67 4.33
N ALA A 180 2.84 -2.66 3.43
CA ALA A 180 4.11 -3.15 2.93
C ALA A 180 4.83 -2.10 2.05
N THR A 181 4.10 -1.45 1.15
CA THR A 181 4.66 -0.48 0.19
C THR A 181 4.71 0.95 0.75
N GLY A 182 3.81 1.31 1.66
CA GLY A 182 3.71 2.66 2.21
C GLY A 182 3.15 3.70 1.23
N GLU A 183 2.45 3.25 0.18
CA GLU A 183 1.95 4.10 -0.92
C GLU A 183 0.64 4.82 -0.60
N LEU A 184 -0.12 4.30 0.36
CA LEU A 184 -1.43 4.82 0.74
C LEU A 184 -1.68 4.61 2.23
N TYR A 185 -2.38 5.55 2.86
CA TYR A 185 -3.06 5.32 4.13
C TYR A 185 -4.41 4.62 3.89
N PRO A 186 -4.60 3.36 4.35
CA PRO A 186 -5.85 2.62 4.13
C PRO A 186 -6.82 2.82 5.31
N TRP A 187 -7.53 3.94 5.34
CA TRP A 187 -8.46 4.27 6.43
C TRP A 187 -9.78 3.50 6.27
N GLU A 188 -10.20 2.82 7.33
CA GLU A 188 -11.57 2.29 7.43
C GLU A 188 -12.49 3.34 8.05
N SER A 189 -13.68 3.48 7.50
CA SER A 189 -14.72 4.38 7.99
C SER A 189 -15.81 3.61 8.73
N LYS A 190 -16.35 4.22 9.79
CA LYS A 190 -17.46 3.62 10.55
C LYS A 190 -18.76 3.62 9.74
N GLU A 191 -18.93 4.60 8.88
CA GLU A 191 -20.12 4.79 8.04
C GLU A 191 -19.83 4.54 6.55
N TYR A 192 -20.89 4.42 5.75
CA TYR A 192 -20.76 4.22 4.30
C TYR A 192 -20.62 5.56 3.58
N LEU A 193 -19.38 6.04 3.41
CA LEU A 193 -19.10 7.42 2.98
C LEU A 193 -19.42 7.73 1.51
N VAL A 194 -19.65 6.73 0.66
CA VAL A 194 -19.97 6.93 -0.78
C VAL A 194 -21.21 7.83 -0.97
N ASN A 195 -22.17 7.79 -0.04
CA ASN A 195 -23.37 8.63 -0.09
C ASN A 195 -23.16 10.06 0.45
N HIS A 196 -21.99 10.34 1.02
CA HIS A 196 -21.67 11.58 1.71
C HIS A 196 -20.65 12.44 0.96
N PHE A 197 -20.05 11.91 -0.11
CA PHE A 197 -19.07 12.59 -0.94
C PHE A 197 -19.44 12.45 -2.41
N ARG A 198 -19.05 13.45 -3.21
CA ARG A 198 -19.07 13.36 -4.67
C ARG A 198 -17.68 13.58 -5.23
N THR A 199 -17.35 12.89 -6.31
CA THR A 199 -16.06 13.08 -7.00
C THR A 199 -15.83 14.55 -7.32
N GLY A 200 -14.65 15.06 -6.97
CA GLY A 200 -14.26 16.45 -7.12
C GLY A 200 -14.54 17.35 -5.91
N GLU A 201 -15.30 16.89 -4.91
CA GLU A 201 -15.44 17.61 -3.64
C GLU A 201 -14.13 17.62 -2.84
N GLU A 202 -13.96 18.62 -1.99
CA GLU A 202 -12.79 18.76 -1.12
C GLU A 202 -13.03 18.05 0.21
N ALA A 203 -12.06 17.25 0.64
CA ALA A 203 -12.07 16.61 1.95
C ALA A 203 -10.80 16.91 2.74
N GLU A 204 -10.92 16.79 4.06
CA GLU A 204 -9.82 16.90 5.00
C GLU A 204 -9.84 15.69 5.94
N ILE A 205 -8.72 14.97 6.02
CA ILE A 205 -8.50 13.90 7.00
C ILE A 205 -7.62 14.47 8.12
N ASP A 206 -8.12 14.34 9.35
CA ASP A 206 -7.42 14.71 10.57
C ASP A 206 -6.92 13.43 11.26
N PHE A 207 -5.61 13.21 11.18
CA PHE A 207 -4.93 12.02 11.68
C PHE A 207 -4.91 11.98 13.21
N GLY A 208 -4.91 13.14 13.88
CA GLY A 208 -4.93 13.22 15.34
C GLY A 208 -6.29 12.85 15.92
N ARG A 209 -7.37 13.22 15.20
CA ARG A 209 -8.75 12.93 15.61
C ARG A 209 -9.35 11.67 14.99
N ASN A 210 -8.68 11.07 13.99
CA ASN A 210 -9.21 9.97 13.17
C ASN A 210 -10.57 10.32 12.55
N VAL A 211 -10.66 11.46 11.87
CA VAL A 211 -11.89 11.90 11.22
C VAL A 211 -11.65 12.37 9.80
N ILE A 212 -12.64 12.20 8.93
CA ILE A 212 -12.70 12.82 7.61
C ILE A 212 -13.84 13.84 7.57
N ARG A 213 -13.56 15.03 7.06
CA ARG A 213 -14.55 16.09 6.85
C ARG A 213 -14.81 16.27 5.36
N ASN A 214 -16.08 16.33 4.98
CA ASN A 214 -16.49 16.88 3.69
C ASN A 214 -16.58 18.40 3.82
N LEU A 215 -15.69 19.15 3.16
CA LEU A 215 -15.63 20.60 3.29
C LEU A 215 -16.81 21.31 2.61
N SER A 216 -17.42 20.68 1.59
CA SER A 216 -18.60 21.20 0.90
C SER A 216 -19.85 21.12 1.77
N SER A 217 -20.08 19.98 2.42
CA SER A 217 -21.27 19.77 3.27
C SER A 217 -21.05 20.10 4.75
N LYS A 218 -19.79 20.34 5.16
CA LYS A 218 -19.35 20.56 6.56
C LYS A 218 -19.69 19.41 7.50
N LYS A 219 -19.89 18.20 6.98
CA LYS A 219 -20.10 16.99 7.77
C LYS A 219 -18.76 16.34 8.09
N GLU A 220 -18.68 15.74 9.27
CA GLU A 220 -17.53 15.01 9.78
C GLU A 220 -17.93 13.55 10.05
N PHE A 221 -17.02 12.63 9.75
CA PHE A 221 -17.23 11.19 9.92
C PHE A 221 -16.03 10.56 10.62
N GLU A 222 -16.31 9.61 11.50
CA GLU A 222 -15.28 8.88 12.25
C GLU A 222 -14.60 7.79 11.40
N LEU A 223 -13.29 7.70 11.55
CA LEU A 223 -12.43 6.68 10.98
C LEU A 223 -11.94 5.74 12.08
N GLU A 224 -11.74 4.48 11.73
CA GLU A 224 -11.05 3.54 12.58
C GLU A 224 -9.56 3.91 12.65
N PRO A 225 -8.94 3.96 13.84
CA PRO A 225 -7.52 4.28 13.97
C PRO A 225 -6.65 3.29 13.20
N LEU A 226 -5.67 3.79 12.44
CA LEU A 226 -4.71 2.94 11.72
C LEU A 226 -3.80 2.11 12.65
N GLY A 227 -3.69 2.50 13.93
CA GLY A 227 -2.85 1.81 14.91
C GLY A 227 -1.40 1.69 14.45
N ASP A 228 -0.83 0.48 14.58
CA ASP A 228 0.57 0.20 14.26
C ASP A 228 0.91 0.33 12.76
N VAL A 229 -0.10 0.43 11.88
CA VAL A 229 0.11 0.64 10.45
C VAL A 229 0.59 2.07 10.16
N LEU A 230 0.12 3.06 10.93
CA LEU A 230 0.46 4.47 10.73
C LEU A 230 1.97 4.74 10.68
N PRO A 231 2.78 4.33 11.69
CA PRO A 231 4.22 4.57 11.66
C PRO A 231 4.93 3.81 10.54
N VAL A 232 4.39 2.68 10.07
CA VAL A 232 4.96 1.92 8.94
C VAL A 232 4.74 2.67 7.62
N VAL A 233 3.54 3.20 7.38
CA VAL A 233 3.24 3.99 6.17
C VAL A 233 4.00 5.33 6.20
N ASP A 234 4.07 6.00 7.36
CA ASP A 234 4.90 7.21 7.54
C ASP A 234 6.38 6.95 7.24
N ALA A 235 6.86 5.74 7.59
CA ALA A 235 8.23 5.35 7.33
C ALA A 235 8.52 5.11 5.85
N GLY A 236 7.52 4.73 5.04
CA GLY A 236 7.67 4.42 3.62
C GLY A 236 7.52 2.94 3.33
N GLY A 237 6.70 2.26 4.12
CA GLY A 237 6.48 0.84 4.03
C GLY A 237 7.38 0.05 4.97
N LEU A 238 7.17 -1.26 4.94
CA LEU A 238 7.72 -2.19 5.93
C LEU A 238 9.25 -2.20 5.95
N PHE A 239 9.90 -2.16 4.79
CA PHE A 239 11.36 -2.19 4.71
C PHE A 239 11.99 -0.91 5.24
N GLU A 240 11.43 0.25 4.91
CA GLU A 240 11.93 1.53 5.43
C GLU A 240 11.70 1.65 6.94
N TYR A 241 10.55 1.19 7.43
CA TYR A 241 10.29 1.09 8.86
C TYR A 241 11.31 0.21 9.57
N ALA A 242 11.61 -0.97 9.03
CA ALA A 242 12.61 -1.89 9.57
C ALA A 242 14.02 -1.29 9.59
N ARG A 243 14.42 -0.53 8.54
CA ARG A 243 15.70 0.20 8.49
C ARG A 243 15.78 1.28 9.55
N LYS A 244 14.72 2.09 9.68
CA LYS A 244 14.65 3.17 10.68
C LYS A 244 14.66 2.65 12.11
N SER A 245 14.02 1.50 12.33
CA SER A 245 13.95 0.83 13.62
C SER A 245 15.19 0.00 13.95
N GLY A 246 16.20 -0.05 13.05
CA GLY A 246 17.45 -0.79 13.27
C GLY A 246 17.32 -2.32 13.17
N MET A 247 16.20 -2.84 12.66
CA MET A 247 15.98 -4.28 12.45
C MET A 247 16.81 -4.81 11.27
N ILE A 248 17.08 -3.96 10.28
CA ILE A 248 17.94 -4.28 9.13
C ILE A 248 18.93 -3.13 8.83
N PRO A 249 20.08 -3.41 8.19
CA PRO A 249 21.08 -2.40 7.87
C PRO A 249 20.52 -1.27 6.99
N LYS A 250 21.06 -0.06 7.17
CA LYS A 250 20.78 1.08 6.28
C LYS A 250 21.33 0.78 4.88
N GLN A 251 20.63 1.22 3.83
CA GLN A 251 21.19 1.19 2.48
C GLN A 251 22.44 2.08 2.45
N SER A 252 23.57 1.48 2.06
CA SER A 252 24.87 2.12 1.86
C SER A 252 24.90 3.00 0.62
#